data_AF-A0A962VTK4-F1
#
_entry.id   AF-A0A962VTK4-F1
#
_cell.length_a   1.000
_cell.length_b   1.000
_cell.length_c   1.000
_cell.angle_alpha   90.00
_cell.angle_beta   90.00
_cell.angle_gamma   90.00
#
_symmetry.space_group_name_H-M   'P 1'
#
loop_
_entity.id
_entity.type
_entity.pdbx_description
1 polymer ?
#
loop_
_entity_poly.entity_id
_entity_poly.type
_entity_poly.pdbx_seq_one_letter_code
_entity_poly.pdbx_strand_id
1 'polypeptide(L)'
;MPLEDFIITVFCWVDEHLNALLGDHRLRERGFAPKLADSEVITMEVVGEFLGLDTDVGIWKYFRRHWPSWFPELGSRTTFAQQAANLG
;
A
#
# COMPACT_ATOMS: atom_id res chain seq x y z
N MET A 1 2.45 11.09 17.84
CA MET A 1 2.93 11.27 16.47
C MET A 1 1.72 11.65 15.62
N PRO A 2 1.76 12.76 14.87
CA PRO A 2 0.76 13.07 13.84
C PRO A 2 0.58 11.89 12.88
N LEU A 3 -0.61 11.73 12.30
CA LEU A 3 -0.88 10.61 11.40
C LEU A 3 -0.05 10.73 10.12
N GLU A 4 0.20 11.95 9.67
CA GLU A 4 1.07 12.30 8.56
C GLU A 4 2.48 11.75 8.78
N ASP A 5 3.07 12.05 9.94
CA ASP A 5 4.41 11.59 10.31
C ASP A 5 4.46 10.06 10.39
N PHE A 6 3.38 9.44 10.88
CA PHE A 6 3.28 7.98 10.93
C PHE A 6 3.24 7.36 9.54
N ILE A 7 2.38 7.88 8.64
CA ILE A 7 2.29 7.42 7.25
C ILE A 7 3.64 7.58 6.54
N ILE A 8 4.29 8.73 6.68
CA ILE A 8 5.60 8.99 6.07
C ILE A 8 6.65 8.02 6.62
N THR A 9 6.67 7.80 7.94
CA THR A 9 7.61 6.87 8.58
C THR A 9 7.41 5.44 8.07
N VAL A 10 6.17 4.96 8.00
CA VAL A 10 5.85 3.63 7.47
C VAL A 10 6.26 3.54 6.00
N PHE A 11 5.93 4.54 5.19
CA PHE A 11 6.29 4.55 3.77
C PHE A 11 7.79 4.48 3.54
N CYS A 12 8.57 5.36 4.18
CA CYS A 12 10.02 5.35 4.06
C CYS A 12 10.62 4.01 4.51
N TRP A 13 10.14 3.48 5.64
CA TRP A 13 10.62 2.18 6.14
C TRP A 13 10.31 1.04 5.16
N VAL A 14 9.08 0.99 4.65
CA VAL A 14 8.68 -0.05 3.67
C VAL A 14 9.50 0.09 2.40
N ASP A 15 9.60 1.28 1.82
CA ASP A 15 10.29 1.51 0.54
C ASP A 15 11.78 1.17 0.62
N GLU A 16 12.44 1.52 1.73
CA GLU A 16 13.85 1.21 1.99
C GLU A 16 14.10 -0.29 2.16
N HIS A 17 13.18 -1.00 2.83
CA HIS A 17 13.40 -2.41 3.21
C HIS A 17 12.79 -3.43 2.27
N LEU A 18 11.79 -3.05 1.44
CA LEU A 18 11.05 -3.99 0.61
C LEU A 18 11.97 -4.80 -0.31
N ASN A 19 12.87 -4.13 -1.04
CA ASN A 19 13.79 -4.82 -1.94
C ASN A 19 14.77 -5.75 -1.20
N ALA A 20 15.22 -5.35 -0.01
CA ALA A 20 16.14 -6.16 0.80
C ALA A 20 15.44 -7.42 1.34
N LEU A 21 14.16 -7.33 1.69
CA LEU A 21 13.36 -8.46 2.16
C LEU A 21 13.01 -9.43 1.04
N LEU A 22 12.78 -8.91 -0.17
CA LEU A 22 12.45 -9.72 -1.34
C LEU A 22 13.66 -10.42 -1.94
N GLY A 23 14.85 -9.81 -1.91
CA GLY A 23 16.04 -10.37 -2.54
C GLY A 23 15.79 -10.64 -4.04
N ASP A 24 16.03 -11.88 -4.48
CA ASP A 24 15.75 -12.31 -5.86
C ASP A 24 14.29 -12.73 -6.08
N HIS A 25 13.48 -12.79 -5.01
CA HIS A 25 12.08 -13.17 -5.11
C HIS A 25 11.23 -12.00 -5.61
N ARG A 26 10.42 -12.26 -6.63
CA ARG A 26 9.42 -11.30 -7.08
C ARG A 26 8.12 -11.60 -6.35
N LEU A 27 7.50 -10.57 -5.78
CA LEU A 27 6.13 -10.64 -5.25
C LEU A 27 5.12 -11.10 -6.32
N ARG A 28 5.43 -10.85 -7.60
CA ARG A 28 4.59 -11.25 -8.73
C ARG A 28 5.35 -11.98 -9.82
N GLU A 29 4.79 -13.12 -10.20
CA GLU A 29 5.30 -13.95 -11.30
C GLU A 29 4.69 -13.60 -12.67
N ARG A 30 3.49 -12.99 -12.74
CA ARG A 30 2.75 -12.72 -14.00
C ARG A 30 1.89 -11.46 -13.93
N GLY A 31 1.53 -10.92 -15.11
CA GLY A 31 0.59 -9.80 -15.28
C GLY A 31 1.27 -8.47 -15.65
N PHE A 32 0.45 -7.47 -15.96
CA PHE A 32 0.94 -6.10 -16.16
C PHE A 32 1.39 -5.48 -14.83
N ALA A 33 2.46 -4.70 -14.86
CA ALA A 33 2.88 -3.91 -13.71
C ALA A 33 1.73 -2.95 -13.34
N PRO A 34 1.30 -2.91 -12.07
CA PRO A 34 0.33 -1.94 -11.63
C PRO A 34 0.97 -0.55 -11.62
N LYS A 35 0.12 0.47 -11.57
CA LYS A 35 0.60 1.84 -11.44
C LYS A 35 0.99 2.20 -10.01
N LEU A 36 0.28 1.64 -9.03
CA LEU A 36 0.55 1.80 -7.61
C LEU A 36 1.71 0.88 -7.22
N ALA A 37 2.74 1.43 -6.58
CA ALA A 37 3.89 0.66 -6.14
C ALA A 37 3.52 -0.33 -5.02
N ASP A 38 4.31 -1.39 -4.88
CA ASP A 38 4.10 -2.38 -3.81
C ASP A 38 4.35 -1.76 -2.42
N SER A 39 5.33 -0.85 -2.31
CA SER A 39 5.57 -0.10 -1.08
C SER A 39 4.37 0.78 -0.69
N GLU A 40 3.69 1.39 -1.66
CA GLU A 40 2.47 2.17 -1.41
C GLU A 40 1.33 1.27 -0.89
N VAL A 41 1.11 0.10 -1.50
CA VAL A 41 0.06 -0.83 -1.04
C VAL A 41 0.34 -1.33 0.37
N ILE A 42 1.57 -1.78 0.64
CA ILE A 42 1.94 -2.28 1.97
C ILE A 42 1.81 -1.16 3.02
N THR A 43 2.19 0.08 2.67
CA THR A 43 2.00 1.24 3.54
C THR A 43 0.52 1.44 3.88
N MET A 44 -0.36 1.38 2.87
CA MET A 44 -1.79 1.54 3.06
C MET A 44 -2.40 0.42 3.91
N GLU A 45 -1.96 -0.83 3.72
CA GLU A 45 -2.40 -1.97 4.52
C GLU A 45 -1.99 -1.82 5.99
N VAL A 46 -0.71 -1.54 6.27
CA VAL A 46 -0.18 -1.37 7.63
C VAL A 46 -0.85 -0.20 8.36
N VAL A 47 -0.96 0.96 7.71
CA VAL A 47 -1.62 2.13 8.31
C VAL A 47 -3.12 1.88 8.46
N GLY A 48 -3.74 1.21 7.49
CA GLY A 48 -5.15 0.85 7.51
C GLY A 48 -5.48 -0.04 8.71
N GLU A 49 -4.71 -1.09 8.92
CA GLU A 49 -4.83 -1.98 10.08
C GLU A 49 -4.60 -1.23 11.40
N PHE A 50 -3.58 -0.37 11.47
CA PHE A 50 -3.33 0.49 12.65
C PHE A 50 -4.53 1.40 12.98
N LEU A 51 -5.26 1.87 11.96
CA LEU A 51 -6.47 2.68 12.12
C LEU A 51 -7.73 1.86 12.41
N GLY A 52 -7.64 0.52 12.47
CA GLY A 52 -8.78 -0.38 12.67
C GLY A 52 -9.69 -0.50 11.45
N LEU A 53 -9.14 -0.38 10.24
CA LEU A 53 -9.87 -0.60 8.98
C LEU A 53 -9.78 -2.06 8.56
N ASP A 54 -10.78 -2.87 8.94
CA ASP A 54 -10.74 -4.33 8.80
C ASP A 54 -10.91 -4.89 7.37
N THR A 55 -10.95 -4.02 6.34
CA THR A 55 -11.17 -4.48 4.95
C THR A 55 -10.38 -3.63 3.96
N ASP A 56 -9.89 -4.24 2.89
CA ASP A 56 -9.27 -3.55 1.75
C ASP A 56 -10.19 -2.45 1.19
N VAL A 57 -11.50 -2.66 1.26
CA VAL A 57 -12.50 -1.68 0.84
C VAL A 57 -12.51 -0.47 1.78
N GLY A 58 -12.41 -0.68 3.08
CA GLY A 58 -12.28 0.36 4.09
C GLY A 58 -10.99 1.15 3.92
N ILE A 59 -9.88 0.44 3.77
CA ILE A 59 -8.54 1.00 3.54
C ILE A 59 -8.54 1.85 2.27
N TRP A 60 -8.97 1.29 1.14
CA TRP A 60 -9.06 2.01 -0.13
C TRP A 60 -9.92 3.27 -0.02
N LYS A 61 -11.11 3.19 0.60
CA LYS A 61 -12.00 4.34 0.78
C LYS A 61 -11.34 5.43 1.62
N TYR A 62 -10.64 5.05 2.68
CA TYR A 62 -9.97 5.97 3.57
C TYR A 62 -8.87 6.75 2.82
N PHE A 63 -7.94 6.05 2.17
CA PHE A 63 -6.83 6.69 1.46
C PHE A 63 -7.28 7.51 0.25
N ARG A 64 -8.27 7.01 -0.52
CA ARG A 64 -8.83 7.76 -1.65
C ARG A 64 -9.47 9.08 -1.22
N ARG A 65 -10.00 9.16 0.00
CA ARG A 65 -10.64 10.36 0.54
C ARG A 65 -9.65 11.33 1.18
N HIS A 66 -8.71 10.83 1.98
CA HIS A 66 -7.90 11.67 2.85
C HIS A 66 -6.51 11.99 2.27
N TRP A 67 -5.96 11.09 1.45
CA TRP A 67 -4.57 11.18 0.98
C TRP A 67 -4.42 11.06 -0.56
N PRO A 68 -5.33 11.61 -1.39
CA PRO A 68 -5.27 11.42 -2.84
C PRO A 68 -4.03 12.07 -3.49
N SER A 69 -3.46 13.11 -2.88
CA SER A 69 -2.23 13.74 -3.36
C SER A 69 -0.97 12.95 -3.05
N TRP A 70 -1.02 12.06 -2.05
CA TRP A 70 0.13 11.25 -1.64
C TRP A 70 0.17 9.93 -2.41
N PHE A 71 -0.99 9.41 -2.79
CA PHE A 71 -1.14 8.17 -3.58
C PHE A 71 -1.88 8.45 -4.89
N PRO A 72 -1.31 9.26 -5.81
CA PRO A 72 -2.01 9.73 -7.01
C PRO A 72 -2.39 8.59 -7.97
N GLU A 73 -1.62 7.49 -7.96
CA GLU A 73 -1.87 6.31 -8.79
C GLU A 73 -2.81 5.29 -8.13
N LEU A 74 -3.43 5.64 -6.99
CA LEU A 74 -4.43 4.79 -6.33
C LEU A 74 -5.61 4.57 -7.27
N GLY A 75 -5.65 3.41 -7.91
CA GLY A 75 -6.64 3.05 -8.91
C GLY A 75 -8.02 2.73 -8.33
N SER A 76 -8.74 1.86 -9.04
CA SER A 76 -10.02 1.34 -8.57
C SER A 76 -9.86 0.51 -7.29
N ARG A 77 -10.95 0.37 -6.53
CA ARG A 77 -11.02 -0.55 -5.39
C ARG A 77 -10.60 -1.98 -5.77
N THR A 78 -11.07 -2.47 -6.90
CA THR A 78 -10.78 -3.84 -7.37
C THR A 78 -9.29 -4.02 -7.67
N THR A 79 -8.65 -3.04 -8.31
CA THR A 79 -7.21 -3.09 -8.61
C THR A 79 -6.37 -3.02 -7.34
N PHE A 80 -6.78 -2.23 -6.35
CA PHE A 80 -6.12 -2.16 -5.04
C PHE A 80 -6.23 -3.49 -4.30
N ALA A 81 -7.45 -4.02 -4.11
CA ALA A 81 -7.66 -5.29 -3.41
C ALA A 81 -6.95 -6.47 -4.10
N GLN A 82 -6.94 -6.50 -5.43
CA GLN A 82 -6.20 -7.53 -6.17
C GLN A 82 -4.69 -7.43 -5.94
N GLN A 83 -4.16 -6.21 -5.82
CA GLN A 83 -2.74 -6.01 -5.54
C GLN A 83 -2.41 -6.38 -4.10
N ALA A 84 -3.20 -5.94 -3.11
CA ALA A 84 -3.03 -6.32 -1.71
C ALA A 84 -3.05 -7.85 -1.52
N ALA A 85 -4.02 -8.53 -2.13
CA ALA A 85 -4.10 -10.00 -2.10
C ALA A 85 -2.93 -10.73 -2.78
N ASN A 86 -2.18 -10.07 -3.67
CA ASN A 86 -0.98 -10.66 -4.29
C ASN A 86 0.29 -10.41 -3.47
N LEU A 87 0.21 -9.60 -2.40
CA LEU A 87 1.33 -9.25 -1.53
C LEU A 87 1.28 -9.98 -0.18
N GLY A 88 0.14 -10.58 0.17
CA GLY A 88 -0.10 -11.36 1.39
C GLY A 88 -0.11 -12.87 1.18
#